data_AF-Q5JJU5-F1
#
_entry.id   AF-Q5JJU5-F1
#
_cell.length_a   1.000
_cell.length_b   1.000
_cell.length_c   1.000
_cell.angle_alpha   90.00
_cell.angle_beta   90.00
_cell.angle_gamma   90.00
#
_symmetry.space_group_name_H-M   'P 1'
#
loop_
_entity.id
_entity.type
_entity.pdbx_description
1 polymer ?
#
loop_
_entity_poly.entity_id
_entity_poly.type
_entity_poly.pdbx_seq_one_letter_code
_entity_poly.pdbx_strand_id
1 'polypeptide(L)'
;MDDGSVLHLKLTLDSSKGEATFDFEGTSPEVYGNWNAPEAVTAAAVIYCLRCLVDVDIPLNQGCLAPVKILIPKGSFLSPSDKAAVVGGNVLTSQRVTDVVLMAFQACACSQGCMNNLTFGDDTFGYYETIGGGSGAGASWDGTSGVQCHMTNTRMTDPEIFEQRYPVLLHRFSIRENSGGSGFHRGGDGLVREIEFCQPVVVSILSERRVHAPRGLKGGRNGARGANYLVKKDGRRVYLGGKNTVMVNAGEILQILTPGGGGFGSP
;
A
#
# COMPACT_ATOMS: atom_id res chain seq x y z
N MET A 1 -9.90 -6.37 1.30
CA MET A 1 -8.55 -6.63 1.85
C MET A 1 -8.11 -8.00 1.36
N ASP A 2 -6.81 -8.32 1.33
CA ASP A 2 -6.33 -9.61 0.83
C ASP A 2 -6.87 -10.83 1.61
N ASP A 3 -7.29 -10.65 2.86
CA ASP A 3 -7.90 -11.67 3.73
C ASP A 3 -9.42 -11.87 3.50
N GLY A 4 -10.01 -11.12 2.57
CA GLY A 4 -11.45 -11.11 2.32
C GLY A 4 -12.25 -10.08 3.13
N SER A 5 -11.63 -9.37 4.09
CA SER A 5 -12.29 -8.28 4.82
C SER A 5 -12.72 -7.18 3.85
N VAL A 6 -13.93 -6.65 4.02
CA VAL A 6 -14.56 -5.68 3.12
C VAL A 6 -14.25 -4.26 3.59
N LEU A 7 -13.69 -3.45 2.68
CA LEU A 7 -13.64 -2.00 2.82
C LEU A 7 -14.71 -1.42 1.90
N HIS A 8 -15.71 -0.75 2.47
CA HIS A 8 -16.81 -0.18 1.71
C HIS A 8 -16.81 1.34 1.81
N LEU A 9 -17.17 2.01 0.72
CA LEU A 9 -17.37 3.45 0.68
C LEU A 9 -18.55 3.76 -0.24
N LYS A 10 -19.55 4.43 0.30
CA LYS A 10 -20.60 5.11 -0.44
C LYS A 10 -20.35 6.62 -0.38
N LEU A 11 -20.18 7.23 -1.55
CA LEU A 11 -19.96 8.67 -1.69
C LEU A 11 -21.26 9.35 -2.12
N THR A 12 -21.68 10.38 -1.38
CA THR A 12 -22.82 11.25 -1.74
C THR A 12 -22.34 12.69 -1.83
N LEU A 13 -22.64 13.37 -2.93
CA LEU A 13 -22.21 14.74 -3.19
C LEU A 13 -23.44 15.67 -3.29
N ASP A 14 -23.43 16.77 -2.55
CA ASP A 14 -24.38 17.87 -2.69
C ASP A 14 -23.66 19.06 -3.33
N SER A 15 -23.75 19.16 -4.66
CA SER A 15 -23.11 20.24 -5.42
C SER A 15 -23.70 21.62 -5.13
N SER A 16 -24.92 21.71 -4.58
CA SER A 16 -25.56 22.98 -4.27
C SER A 16 -25.00 23.61 -2.99
N LYS A 17 -24.65 22.77 -2.01
CA LYS A 17 -24.03 23.19 -0.74
C LYS A 17 -22.50 23.07 -0.74
N GLY A 18 -21.94 22.37 -1.72
CA GLY A 18 -20.52 22.04 -1.74
C GLY A 18 -20.13 21.01 -0.68
N GLU A 19 -21.07 20.17 -0.26
CA GLU A 19 -20.87 19.18 0.82
C GLU A 19 -20.69 17.76 0.27
N ALA A 20 -19.91 16.94 0.97
CA ALA A 20 -19.71 15.54 0.62
C ALA A 20 -19.89 14.64 1.86
N THR A 21 -20.60 13.52 1.69
CA THR A 21 -20.71 12.47 2.70
C THR A 21 -19.96 11.22 2.25
N PHE A 22 -18.98 10.81 3.05
CA PHE A 22 -18.20 9.59 2.92
C PHE A 22 -18.73 8.58 3.92
N ASP A 23 -19.53 7.63 3.44
CA ASP A 23 -20.18 6.62 4.27
C ASP A 23 -19.49 5.26 4.14
N PHE A 24 -18.82 4.84 5.21
CA PHE A 24 -18.09 3.59 5.30
C PHE A 24 -18.93 2.43 5.88
N GLU A 25 -20.25 2.61 6.06
CA GLU A 25 -21.17 1.55 6.49
C GLU A 25 -21.01 0.29 5.63
N GLY A 26 -21.05 -0.90 6.22
CA GLY A 26 -20.74 -2.17 5.53
C GLY A 26 -19.26 -2.54 5.48
N THR A 27 -18.36 -1.70 6.01
CA THR A 27 -16.97 -2.08 6.26
C THR A 27 -16.89 -3.16 7.35
N SER A 28 -16.04 -4.16 7.16
CA SER A 28 -15.94 -5.31 8.07
C SER A 28 -15.58 -4.91 9.51
N PRO A 29 -15.98 -5.74 10.50
CA PRO A 29 -15.58 -5.59 11.90
C PRO A 29 -14.07 -5.48 12.10
N GLU A 30 -13.68 -5.05 13.30
CA GLU A 30 -12.31 -5.17 13.81
C GLU A 30 -11.73 -6.56 13.51
N VAL A 31 -10.47 -6.58 13.09
CA VAL A 31 -9.77 -7.81 12.73
C VAL A 31 -8.81 -8.25 13.83
N TYR A 32 -8.68 -9.57 14.01
CA TYR A 32 -7.60 -10.17 14.80
C TYR A 32 -6.28 -10.13 14.03
N GLY A 33 -5.78 -8.91 13.88
CA GLY A 33 -4.62 -8.55 13.08
C GLY A 33 -4.20 -7.13 13.43
N ASN A 34 -3.19 -6.62 12.73
CA ASN A 34 -2.63 -5.31 13.05
C ASN A 34 -2.98 -4.19 12.06
N TRP A 35 -3.78 -4.50 11.03
CA TRP A 35 -4.22 -3.54 10.01
C TRP A 35 -5.53 -2.83 10.38
N ASN A 36 -5.91 -2.83 11.65
CA ASN A 36 -6.93 -1.93 12.14
C ASN A 36 -6.41 -0.48 12.07
N ALA A 37 -7.29 0.45 11.74
CA ALA A 37 -6.99 1.86 11.55
C ALA A 37 -7.90 2.70 12.46
N PRO A 38 -7.34 3.50 13.38
CA PRO A 38 -8.12 4.50 14.10
C PRO A 38 -8.83 5.46 13.14
N GLU A 39 -9.95 6.03 13.56
CA GLU A 39 -10.78 6.92 12.71
C GLU A 39 -9.98 8.08 12.12
N ALA A 40 -8.98 8.59 12.86
CA ALA A 40 -8.07 9.64 12.41
C ALA A 40 -7.28 9.26 11.14
N VAL A 41 -6.95 7.98 10.95
CA VAL A 41 -6.24 7.48 9.76
C VAL A 41 -7.15 7.54 8.54
N THR A 42 -8.42 7.15 8.70
CA THR A 42 -9.44 7.26 7.66
C THR A 42 -9.66 8.73 7.28
N ALA A 43 -9.80 9.61 8.27
CA ALA A 43 -9.94 11.04 8.04
C ALA A 43 -8.73 11.61 7.28
N ALA A 44 -7.50 11.28 7.69
CA ALA A 44 -6.29 11.71 7.01
C ALA A 44 -6.22 11.26 5.54
N ALA A 45 -6.61 10.01 5.26
CA ALA A 45 -6.66 9.50 3.89
C ALA A 45 -7.71 10.24 3.03
N VAL A 46 -8.89 10.56 3.59
CA VAL A 46 -9.93 11.35 2.91
C VAL A 46 -9.44 12.76 2.63
N ILE A 47 -8.84 13.45 3.61
CA ILE A 47 -8.26 14.80 3.41
C ILE A 47 -7.21 14.76 2.30
N TYR A 48 -6.29 13.80 2.33
CA TYR A 48 -5.25 13.65 1.32
C TYR A 48 -5.86 13.53 -0.08
N CYS A 49 -6.86 12.67 -0.26
CA CYS A 49 -7.53 12.50 -1.55
C CYS A 49 -8.18 13.79 -2.03
N LEU A 50 -8.94 14.46 -1.16
CA LEU A 50 -9.59 15.73 -1.50
C LEU A 50 -8.56 16.78 -1.88
N ARG A 51 -7.44 16.89 -1.16
CA ARG A 51 -6.38 17.85 -1.49
C ARG A 51 -5.74 17.55 -2.85
N CYS A 52 -5.58 16.29 -3.23
CA CYS A 52 -5.09 15.89 -4.54
C CYS A 52 -6.05 16.21 -5.69
N LEU A 53 -7.37 16.24 -5.41
CA LEU A 53 -8.40 16.51 -6.42
C LEU A 53 -8.72 18.00 -6.57
N VAL A 54 -8.52 18.76 -5.50
CA VAL A 54 -8.80 20.19 -5.48
C VAL A 54 -7.59 20.94 -6.04
N ASP A 55 -7.72 21.40 -7.29
CA ASP A 55 -6.74 22.22 -8.00
C ASP A 55 -6.85 23.72 -7.60
N VAL A 56 -6.85 23.98 -6.29
CA VAL A 56 -6.69 25.33 -5.76
C VAL A 56 -5.59 25.35 -4.71
N ASP A 57 -4.93 26.49 -4.59
CA ASP A 57 -3.88 26.71 -3.61
C ASP A 57 -4.49 26.95 -2.22
N ILE A 58 -4.91 25.87 -1.58
CA ILE A 58 -5.42 25.86 -0.21
C ILE A 58 -4.43 25.18 0.73
N PRO A 59 -4.24 25.71 1.95
CA PRO A 59 -3.41 25.08 2.97
C PRO A 59 -4.03 23.75 3.43
N LEU A 60 -3.20 22.75 3.65
CA LEU A 60 -3.63 21.47 4.20
C LEU A 60 -3.91 21.60 5.71
N ASN A 61 -5.18 21.80 6.07
CA ASN A 61 -5.61 21.88 7.47
C ASN A 61 -7.05 21.35 7.66
N GLN A 62 -7.53 21.32 8.91
CA GLN A 62 -8.86 20.79 9.25
C GLN A 62 -10.02 21.52 8.55
N GLY A 63 -9.83 22.77 8.10
CA GLY A 63 -10.84 23.51 7.33
C GLY A 63 -11.23 22.81 6.03
N CYS A 64 -10.33 21.99 5.45
CA CYS A 64 -10.64 21.15 4.28
C CYS A 64 -11.73 20.10 4.56
N LEU A 65 -11.98 19.76 5.84
CA LEU A 65 -13.04 18.84 6.24
C LEU A 65 -14.32 19.52 6.69
N ALA A 66 -14.37 20.86 6.80
CA ALA A 66 -15.59 21.55 7.22
C ALA A 66 -16.83 21.17 6.39
N PRO A 67 -16.75 21.00 5.04
CA PRO A 67 -17.89 20.55 4.23
C PRO A 67 -17.98 19.02 4.06
N VAL A 68 -17.20 18.25 4.82
CA VAL A 68 -17.05 16.80 4.63
C VAL A 68 -17.56 16.05 5.85
N LYS A 69 -18.59 15.22 5.63
CA LYS A 69 -19.10 14.31 6.65
C LYS A 69 -18.50 12.92 6.45
N ILE A 70 -17.77 12.42 7.44
CA ILE A 70 -17.20 11.06 7.43
C ILE A 70 -17.99 10.20 8.41
N LEU A 71 -18.64 9.16 7.91
CA LEU A 71 -19.40 8.19 8.69
C LEU A 71 -18.64 6.87 8.72
N ILE A 72 -18.18 6.46 9.91
CA ILE A 72 -17.46 5.20 10.10
C ILE A 72 -18.29 4.30 11.03
N PRO A 73 -18.57 3.05 10.62
CA PRO A 73 -19.29 2.11 11.50
C PRO A 73 -18.43 1.77 12.72
N LYS A 74 -19.00 1.97 13.92
CA LYS A 74 -18.34 1.66 15.19
C LYS A 74 -18.01 0.16 15.27
N GLY A 75 -16.80 -0.16 15.75
CA GLY A 75 -16.35 -1.55 15.87
C GLY A 75 -15.91 -2.19 14.55
N SER A 76 -15.85 -1.42 13.46
CA SER A 76 -15.17 -1.84 12.22
C SER A 76 -13.66 -1.74 12.35
N PHE A 77 -12.91 -2.32 11.42
CA PHE A 77 -11.45 -2.11 11.41
C PHE A 77 -11.04 -0.66 11.12
N LEU A 78 -11.98 0.24 10.78
CA LEU A 78 -11.76 1.69 10.65
C LEU A 78 -12.15 2.50 11.91
N SER A 79 -12.81 1.85 12.86
CA SER A 79 -13.14 2.38 14.20
C SER A 79 -13.00 1.22 15.20
N PRO A 80 -11.78 0.68 15.37
CA PRO A 80 -11.54 -0.46 16.24
C PRO A 80 -11.61 -0.07 17.72
N SER A 81 -11.66 -1.07 18.58
CA SER A 81 -11.49 -0.91 20.02
C SER A 81 -10.08 -0.45 20.40
N ASP A 82 -9.94 0.05 21.62
CA ASP A 82 -8.66 0.46 22.23
C ASP A 82 -7.69 -0.70 22.48
N LYS A 83 -8.15 -1.95 22.34
CA LYS A 83 -7.36 -3.17 22.50
C LYS A 83 -6.79 -3.70 21.19
N ALA A 84 -7.23 -3.17 20.05
CA ALA A 84 -6.81 -3.65 18.74
C ALA A 84 -5.38 -3.24 18.41
N ALA A 85 -4.64 -4.11 17.72
CA ALA A 85 -3.37 -3.74 17.13
C ALA A 85 -3.60 -2.88 15.87
N VAL A 86 -2.87 -1.77 15.75
CA VAL A 86 -3.11 -0.73 14.72
C VAL A 86 -1.90 -0.38 13.84
N VAL A 87 -0.75 -1.04 14.02
CA VAL A 87 0.49 -0.67 13.30
C VAL A 87 0.34 -0.71 11.77
N GLY A 88 -0.41 -1.68 11.26
CA GLY A 88 -0.74 -1.85 9.84
C GLY A 88 -1.81 -0.89 9.32
N GLY A 89 -2.55 -0.20 10.19
CA GLY A 89 -3.56 0.77 9.80
C GLY A 89 -2.99 1.89 8.94
N ASN A 90 -1.86 2.45 9.38
CA ASN A 90 -1.17 3.53 8.67
C ASN A 90 -0.51 3.09 7.37
N VAL A 91 -0.01 1.85 7.29
CA VAL A 91 0.82 1.41 6.16
C VAL A 91 0.07 0.59 5.10
N LEU A 92 -1.04 -0.02 5.48
CA LEU A 92 -1.88 -0.83 4.60
C LEU A 92 -3.25 -0.17 4.44
N THR A 93 -4.01 -0.07 5.52
CA THR A 93 -5.43 0.31 5.46
C THR A 93 -5.64 1.72 4.93
N SER A 94 -4.78 2.67 5.31
CA SER A 94 -4.79 4.04 4.76
C SER A 94 -4.69 4.04 3.22
N GLN A 95 -3.79 3.24 2.64
CA GLN A 95 -3.63 3.09 1.19
C GLN A 95 -4.89 2.51 0.55
N ARG A 96 -5.55 1.56 1.23
CA ARG A 96 -6.82 0.96 0.77
C ARG A 96 -7.96 1.98 0.80
N VAL A 97 -8.02 2.81 1.85
CA VAL A 97 -8.98 3.93 1.95
C VAL A 97 -8.76 4.93 0.82
N THR A 98 -7.50 5.32 0.57
CA THR A 98 -7.15 6.18 -0.58
C THR A 98 -7.61 5.58 -1.90
N ASP A 99 -7.34 4.28 -2.13
CA ASP A 99 -7.77 3.61 -3.36
C ASP A 99 -9.29 3.67 -3.55
N VAL A 100 -10.11 3.36 -2.53
CA VAL A 100 -11.57 3.37 -2.68
C VAL A 100 -12.12 4.79 -2.88
N VAL A 101 -11.51 5.79 -2.23
CA VAL A 101 -11.90 7.20 -2.41
C VAL A 101 -11.60 7.66 -3.83
N LEU A 102 -10.35 7.52 -4.30
CA LEU A 102 -9.97 7.96 -5.64
C LEU A 102 -10.73 7.20 -6.74
N MET A 103 -11.01 5.91 -6.52
CA MET A 103 -11.85 5.12 -7.43
C MET A 103 -13.31 5.57 -7.43
N ALA A 104 -13.88 5.96 -6.28
CA ALA A 104 -15.25 6.48 -6.21
C ALA A 104 -15.40 7.80 -7.00
N PHE A 105 -14.39 8.67 -6.94
CA PHE A 105 -14.30 9.87 -7.78
C PHE A 105 -13.90 9.57 -9.24
N GLN A 106 -13.49 8.34 -9.56
CA GLN A 106 -12.93 7.95 -10.85
C GLN A 106 -11.76 8.87 -11.29
N ALA A 107 -10.93 9.26 -10.33
CA ALA A 107 -9.85 10.21 -10.55
C ALA A 107 -8.63 9.59 -11.23
N CYS A 108 -8.23 8.39 -10.77
CA CYS A 108 -7.11 7.63 -11.32
C CYS A 108 -7.27 6.13 -11.05
N ALA A 109 -6.51 5.32 -11.77
CA ALA A 109 -6.39 3.90 -11.46
C ALA A 109 -5.69 3.69 -10.12
N CYS A 110 -5.85 2.50 -9.51
CA CYS A 110 -5.18 2.23 -8.24
C CYS A 110 -3.66 2.15 -8.42
N SER A 111 -2.93 2.77 -7.51
CA SER A 111 -1.49 2.51 -7.32
C SER A 111 -1.27 1.14 -6.66
N GLN A 112 -0.02 0.83 -6.32
CA GLN A 112 0.36 -0.39 -5.58
C GLN A 112 -0.43 -0.65 -4.28
N GLY A 113 -1.14 0.35 -3.74
CA GLY A 113 -2.13 0.19 -2.67
C GLY A 113 -1.58 -0.39 -1.36
N CYS A 114 -0.28 -0.20 -1.11
CA CYS A 114 0.48 -0.73 0.02
C CYS A 114 1.84 -0.01 0.11
N MET A 115 2.49 -0.03 1.28
CA MET A 115 3.87 0.46 1.47
C MET A 115 4.95 -0.65 1.50
N ASN A 116 4.55 -1.91 1.28
CA ASN A 116 5.42 -3.11 1.33
C ASN A 116 6.38 -3.06 2.51
N ASN A 117 5.81 -3.02 3.72
CA ASN A 117 6.55 -2.80 4.94
C ASN A 117 7.38 -4.05 5.28
N LEU A 118 8.69 -3.88 5.39
CA LEU A 118 9.64 -4.92 5.73
C LEU A 118 10.35 -4.54 7.03
N THR A 119 10.32 -5.44 7.99
CA THR A 119 11.14 -5.35 9.18
C THR A 119 11.93 -6.63 9.36
N PHE A 120 13.14 -6.51 9.91
CA PHE A 120 13.89 -7.66 10.38
C PHE A 120 14.85 -7.27 11.49
N GLY A 121 15.29 -8.26 12.26
CA GLY A 121 16.23 -8.03 13.35
C GLY A 121 16.36 -9.24 14.27
N ASP A 122 17.02 -9.00 15.37
CA ASP A 122 17.22 -9.92 16.49
C ASP A 122 17.23 -9.12 17.81
N ASP A 123 17.71 -9.72 18.89
CA ASP A 123 17.75 -9.07 20.21
C ASP A 123 18.74 -7.89 20.29
N THR A 124 19.57 -7.69 19.27
CA THR A 124 20.64 -6.67 19.23
C THR A 124 20.33 -5.51 18.28
N PHE A 125 19.52 -5.72 17.23
CA PHE A 125 19.16 -4.66 16.29
C PHE A 125 17.78 -4.87 15.65
N GLY A 126 17.23 -3.77 15.13
CA GLY A 126 16.05 -3.78 14.29
C GLY A 126 16.24 -2.92 13.04
N TYR A 127 15.75 -3.41 11.92
CA TYR A 127 15.63 -2.69 10.66
C TYR A 127 14.16 -2.54 10.27
N TYR A 128 13.84 -1.40 9.67
CA TYR A 128 12.52 -1.10 9.14
C TYR A 128 12.65 -0.32 7.83
N GLU A 129 12.01 -0.82 6.77
CA GLU A 129 11.84 -0.10 5.53
C GLU A 129 10.42 -0.18 4.97
N THR A 130 10.12 0.77 4.10
CA THR A 130 8.96 0.73 3.19
C THR A 130 9.49 0.70 1.77
N ILE A 131 8.88 -0.12 0.92
CA ILE A 131 9.34 -0.35 -0.46
C ILE A 131 8.29 0.18 -1.42
N GLY A 132 8.72 1.02 -2.36
CA GLY A 132 7.86 1.60 -3.40
C GLY A 132 7.30 0.57 -4.39
N GLY A 133 6.55 1.06 -5.35
CA GLY A 133 5.95 0.23 -6.39
C GLY A 133 5.39 1.10 -7.51
N GLY A 134 4.47 0.54 -8.29
CA GLY A 134 3.87 1.27 -9.40
C GLY A 134 2.78 2.25 -8.95
N SER A 135 2.82 3.49 -9.44
CA SER A 135 1.69 4.41 -9.28
C SER A 135 0.62 4.16 -10.36
N GLY A 136 -0.64 4.49 -10.03
CA GLY A 136 -1.75 4.36 -10.96
C GLY A 136 -1.76 5.44 -12.05
N ALA A 137 -2.14 5.05 -13.26
CA ALA A 137 -2.33 5.98 -14.37
C ALA A 137 -3.60 6.83 -14.21
N GLY A 138 -3.61 8.02 -14.82
CA GLY A 138 -4.76 8.91 -14.85
C GLY A 138 -5.20 9.25 -16.26
N ALA A 139 -6.10 10.22 -16.37
CA ALA A 139 -6.69 10.62 -17.65
C ALA A 139 -5.70 11.28 -18.62
N SER A 140 -4.58 11.80 -18.10
CA SER A 140 -3.58 12.52 -18.89
C SER A 140 -2.13 12.14 -18.54
N TRP A 141 -1.91 11.09 -17.76
CA TRP A 141 -0.57 10.68 -17.32
C TRP A 141 -0.42 9.17 -17.19
N ASP A 142 0.76 8.68 -17.54
CA ASP A 142 1.24 7.35 -17.17
C ASP A 142 1.63 7.30 -15.69
N GLY A 143 1.49 6.13 -15.09
CA GLY A 143 1.98 5.86 -13.75
C GLY A 143 3.51 5.81 -13.70
N THR A 144 4.06 6.32 -12.62
CA THR A 144 5.50 6.31 -12.33
C THR A 144 5.90 4.98 -11.71
N SER A 145 6.97 4.38 -12.22
CA SER A 145 7.52 3.10 -11.74
C SER A 145 8.37 3.27 -10.49
N GLY A 146 8.25 2.34 -9.54
CA GLY A 146 9.18 2.20 -8.42
C GLY A 146 9.18 3.32 -7.38
N VAL A 147 8.06 4.03 -7.19
CA VAL A 147 7.97 5.17 -6.28
C VAL A 147 7.08 4.91 -5.07
N GLN A 148 7.34 5.66 -3.99
CA GLN A 148 6.40 5.79 -2.88
C GLN A 148 5.19 6.59 -3.36
N CYS A 149 3.98 6.08 -3.09
CA CYS A 149 2.73 6.67 -3.58
C CYS A 149 1.77 6.93 -2.43
N HIS A 150 1.03 8.03 -2.52
CA HIS A 150 -0.05 8.37 -1.58
C HIS A 150 0.40 8.51 -0.12
N MET A 151 -0.03 7.59 0.74
CA MET A 151 0.12 7.68 2.19
C MET A 151 1.58 7.44 2.68
N THR A 152 2.56 7.45 1.78
CA THR A 152 3.99 7.24 2.07
C THR A 152 4.83 8.26 1.32
N ASN A 153 5.88 8.75 2.00
CA ASN A 153 6.84 9.71 1.46
C ASN A 153 8.22 9.48 2.10
N THR A 154 8.67 8.22 2.10
CA THR A 154 9.97 7.82 2.66
C THR A 154 11.03 7.79 1.56
N ARG A 155 12.28 8.09 1.93
CA ARG A 155 13.44 7.79 1.08
C ARG A 155 14.00 6.43 1.47
N MET A 156 14.51 5.70 0.48
CA MET A 156 15.16 4.43 0.72
C MET A 156 16.60 4.66 1.17
N THR A 157 17.11 3.78 2.03
CA THR A 157 18.52 3.74 2.42
C THR A 157 19.38 3.29 1.25
N ASP A 158 20.53 3.94 1.05
CA ASP A 158 21.49 3.56 0.02
C ASP A 158 21.97 2.11 0.22
N PRO A 159 22.12 1.31 -0.86
CA PRO A 159 22.56 -0.08 -0.77
C PRO A 159 23.85 -0.28 0.03
N GLU A 160 24.86 0.57 -0.20
CA GLU A 160 26.15 0.46 0.49
C GLU A 160 26.01 0.65 2.00
N ILE A 161 25.16 1.61 2.42
CA ILE A 161 24.88 1.86 3.84
C ILE A 161 24.04 0.72 4.43
N PHE A 162 23.12 0.15 3.65
CA PHE A 162 22.29 -0.97 4.07
C PHE A 162 23.14 -2.21 4.35
N GLU A 163 24.05 -2.57 3.44
CA GLU A 163 24.96 -3.72 3.60
C GLU A 163 26.04 -3.48 4.66
N GLN A 164 26.49 -2.24 4.84
CA GLN A 164 27.48 -1.91 5.87
C GLN A 164 26.89 -2.00 7.29
N ARG A 165 25.62 -1.61 7.48
CA ARG A 165 25.00 -1.50 8.81
C ARG A 165 24.27 -2.76 9.25
N TYR A 166 23.81 -3.58 8.32
CA TYR A 166 22.99 -4.76 8.61
C TYR A 166 23.65 -6.02 8.05
N PRO A 167 23.43 -7.19 8.68
CA PRO A 167 24.03 -8.45 8.26
C PRO A 167 23.29 -9.02 7.05
N VAL A 168 23.35 -8.31 5.92
CA VAL A 168 22.62 -8.62 4.69
C VAL A 168 23.44 -8.26 3.46
N LEU A 169 23.12 -8.90 2.34
CA LEU A 169 23.61 -8.55 1.00
C LEU A 169 22.41 -8.29 0.08
N LEU A 170 22.43 -7.18 -0.65
CA LEU A 170 21.37 -6.78 -1.58
C LEU A 170 21.75 -7.24 -3.00
N HIS A 171 21.29 -8.43 -3.38
CA HIS A 171 21.54 -8.98 -4.72
C HIS A 171 20.85 -8.21 -5.83
N ARG A 172 19.64 -7.72 -5.55
CA ARG A 172 18.83 -7.04 -6.56
C ARG A 172 17.99 -5.94 -5.95
N PHE A 173 18.07 -4.77 -6.58
CA PHE A 173 17.10 -3.71 -6.42
C PHE A 173 16.85 -3.03 -7.77
N SER A 174 15.71 -3.34 -8.39
CA SER A 174 15.44 -2.96 -9.78
C SER A 174 13.95 -2.79 -10.05
N ILE A 175 13.61 -2.12 -11.16
CA ILE A 175 12.22 -2.08 -11.66
C ILE A 175 11.76 -3.49 -12.00
N ARG A 176 10.53 -3.82 -11.60
CA ARG A 176 9.84 -5.05 -11.97
C ARG A 176 9.12 -4.81 -13.29
N GLU A 177 9.85 -4.94 -14.38
CA GLU A 177 9.36 -4.65 -15.73
C GLU A 177 8.03 -5.37 -16.04
N ASN A 178 7.15 -4.67 -16.74
CA ASN A 178 5.86 -5.19 -17.22
C ASN A 178 4.89 -5.63 -16.11
N SER A 179 5.02 -5.05 -14.92
CA SER A 179 4.07 -5.24 -13.83
C SER A 179 2.99 -4.16 -13.77
N GLY A 180 3.17 -3.03 -14.44
CA GLY A 180 2.15 -2.01 -14.63
C GLY A 180 1.03 -2.47 -15.56
N GLY A 181 -0.20 -2.09 -15.24
CA GLY A 181 -1.37 -2.40 -16.05
C GLY A 181 -1.35 -1.62 -17.37
N SER A 182 -1.67 -2.27 -18.48
CA SER A 182 -1.81 -1.59 -19.77
C SER A 182 -3.07 -0.75 -19.85
N GLY A 183 -3.02 0.31 -20.63
CA GLY A 183 -4.13 1.21 -20.94
C GLY A 183 -3.67 2.22 -21.98
N PHE A 184 -4.55 3.14 -22.36
CA PHE A 184 -4.14 4.32 -23.12
C PHE A 184 -3.02 5.07 -22.38
N HIS A 185 -3.16 5.17 -21.05
CA HIS A 185 -2.06 5.45 -20.14
C HIS A 185 -1.70 4.21 -19.32
N ARG A 186 -0.42 3.91 -19.26
CA ARG A 186 0.11 2.71 -18.58
C ARG A 186 0.30 2.98 -17.11
N GLY A 187 -0.04 2.01 -16.26
CA GLY A 187 0.34 2.05 -14.85
C GLY A 187 1.85 1.86 -14.67
N GLY A 188 2.40 2.37 -13.58
CA GLY A 188 3.82 2.24 -13.27
C GLY A 188 4.19 0.80 -12.92
N ASP A 189 5.45 0.43 -13.17
CA ASP A 189 6.00 -0.86 -12.75
C ASP A 189 6.38 -0.85 -11.26
N GLY A 190 6.26 -2.01 -10.62
CA GLY A 190 6.74 -2.25 -9.26
C GLY A 190 8.26 -2.38 -9.17
N LEU A 191 8.72 -2.97 -8.07
CA LEU A 191 10.13 -3.20 -7.75
C LEU A 191 10.39 -4.68 -7.46
N VAL A 192 11.61 -5.11 -7.74
CA VAL A 192 12.18 -6.38 -7.28
C VAL A 192 13.23 -6.05 -6.24
N ARG A 193 13.13 -6.67 -5.06
CA ARG A 193 14.12 -6.56 -3.99
C ARG A 193 14.52 -7.96 -3.52
N GLU A 194 15.81 -8.29 -3.60
CA GLU A 194 16.37 -9.58 -3.20
C GLU A 194 17.45 -9.37 -2.16
N ILE A 195 17.19 -9.81 -0.93
CA ILE A 195 18.03 -9.60 0.24
C ILE A 195 18.46 -10.97 0.76
N GLU A 196 19.76 -11.27 0.70
CA GLU A 196 20.35 -12.41 1.41
C GLU A 196 20.67 -12.00 2.84
N PHE A 197 20.36 -12.85 3.81
CA PHE A 197 20.70 -12.61 5.20
C PHE A 197 22.00 -13.33 5.56
N CYS A 198 22.95 -12.65 6.20
CA CYS A 198 24.25 -13.20 6.57
C CYS A 198 24.25 -13.91 7.93
N GLN A 199 23.19 -13.73 8.72
CA GLN A 199 22.98 -14.40 10.01
C GLN A 199 21.51 -14.73 10.24
N PRO A 200 21.18 -15.62 11.20
CA PRO A 200 19.78 -15.88 11.55
C PRO A 200 19.09 -14.64 12.11
N VAL A 201 17.94 -14.28 11.55
CA VAL A 201 17.12 -13.13 12.00
C VAL A 201 15.63 -13.45 11.90
N VAL A 202 14.82 -12.72 12.67
CA VAL A 202 13.37 -12.70 12.49
C VAL A 202 13.05 -11.69 11.39
N VAL A 203 12.30 -12.11 10.38
CA VAL A 203 11.84 -11.23 9.30
C VAL A 203 10.32 -11.16 9.32
N SER A 204 9.78 -9.95 9.29
CA SER A 204 8.34 -9.71 9.19
C SER A 204 8.01 -8.87 7.96
N ILE A 205 6.99 -9.29 7.23
CA ILE A 205 6.47 -8.58 6.08
C ILE A 205 5.03 -8.21 6.36
N LEU A 206 4.70 -6.95 6.13
CA LEU A 206 3.34 -6.43 6.27
C LEU A 206 2.95 -5.74 4.95
N SER A 207 2.10 -6.42 4.18
CA SER A 207 1.79 -6.02 2.82
C SER A 207 0.39 -6.46 2.30
N GLU A 208 -0.08 -5.82 1.23
CA GLU A 208 -1.40 -5.96 0.57
C GLU A 208 -1.25 -6.08 -0.95
N ARG A 209 -2.31 -6.41 -1.70
CA ARG A 209 -2.26 -6.67 -3.16
C ARG A 209 -1.53 -7.95 -3.57
N ARG A 210 -1.55 -8.96 -2.71
CA ARG A 210 -1.06 -10.32 -2.98
C ARG A 210 -2.20 -11.21 -3.46
N VAL A 211 -3.45 -10.87 -3.14
CA VAL A 211 -4.66 -11.56 -3.61
C VAL A 211 -5.37 -10.74 -4.67
N HIS A 212 -5.65 -9.46 -4.39
CA HIS A 212 -6.37 -8.56 -5.30
C HIS A 212 -5.43 -7.62 -6.06
N ALA A 213 -5.51 -7.61 -7.39
CA ALA A 213 -4.68 -6.76 -8.23
C ALA A 213 -5.03 -5.25 -8.11
N PRO A 214 -4.05 -4.33 -8.20
CA PRO A 214 -4.28 -2.90 -8.41
C PRO A 214 -5.19 -2.66 -9.62
N ARG A 215 -6.36 -2.07 -9.39
CA ARG A 215 -7.42 -2.01 -10.39
C ARG A 215 -7.16 -0.91 -11.41
N GLY A 216 -7.30 -1.23 -12.69
CA GLY A 216 -7.31 -0.24 -13.77
C GLY A 216 -8.62 0.55 -13.82
N LEU A 217 -8.62 1.70 -14.50
CA LEU A 217 -9.77 2.60 -14.57
C LEU A 217 -10.16 2.92 -16.02
N LYS A 218 -11.45 3.20 -16.26
CA LYS A 218 -12.01 3.55 -17.59
C LYS A 218 -11.62 2.58 -18.72
N GLY A 219 -11.51 1.28 -18.44
CA GLY A 219 -11.12 0.25 -19.43
C GLY A 219 -9.65 -0.19 -19.37
N GLY A 220 -8.82 0.50 -18.58
CA GLY A 220 -7.44 0.10 -18.33
C GLY A 220 -7.35 -1.25 -17.61
N ARG A 221 -6.29 -2.00 -17.90
CA ARG A 221 -5.98 -3.30 -17.30
C ARG A 221 -5.39 -3.10 -15.89
N ASN A 222 -5.57 -4.12 -15.08
CA ASN A 222 -5.04 -4.15 -13.72
C ASN A 222 -3.52 -4.28 -13.72
N GLY A 223 -2.87 -3.68 -12.74
CA GLY A 223 -1.46 -3.95 -12.44
C GLY A 223 -1.27 -5.37 -11.91
N ALA A 224 -0.05 -5.88 -12.03
CA ALA A 224 0.31 -7.18 -11.48
C ALA A 224 0.33 -7.14 -9.95
N ARG A 225 -0.13 -8.24 -9.34
CA ARG A 225 -0.04 -8.46 -7.90
C ARG A 225 1.41 -8.50 -7.43
N GLY A 226 1.61 -8.14 -6.17
CA GLY A 226 2.86 -8.37 -5.48
C GLY A 226 3.00 -9.83 -5.04
N ALA A 227 4.21 -10.23 -4.68
CA ALA A 227 4.50 -11.56 -4.14
C ALA A 227 5.75 -11.52 -3.28
N ASN A 228 5.77 -12.30 -2.21
CA ASN A 228 6.89 -12.39 -1.28
C ASN A 228 7.33 -13.86 -1.20
N TYR A 229 8.62 -14.12 -1.40
CA TYR A 229 9.18 -15.46 -1.39
C TYR A 229 10.41 -15.54 -0.51
N LEU A 230 10.53 -16.63 0.25
CA LEU A 230 11.77 -17.02 0.90
C LEU A 230 12.43 -18.14 0.08
N VAL A 231 13.62 -17.88 -0.44
CA VAL A 231 14.45 -18.89 -1.09
C VAL A 231 15.35 -19.52 -0.03
N LYS A 232 15.12 -20.82 0.23
CA LYS A 232 15.87 -21.61 1.20
C LYS A 232 17.19 -22.07 0.58
N LYS A 233 18.16 -22.47 1.42
CA LYS A 233 19.48 -22.97 0.98
C LYS A 233 19.41 -24.18 0.04
N ASP A 234 18.39 -25.01 0.18
CA ASP A 234 18.15 -26.17 -0.67
C ASP A 234 17.50 -25.80 -2.02
N GLY A 235 17.37 -24.51 -2.32
CA GLY A 235 16.78 -23.98 -3.55
C GLY A 235 15.26 -23.90 -3.53
N ARG A 236 14.58 -24.40 -2.49
CA ARG A 236 13.11 -24.29 -2.40
C ARG A 236 12.70 -22.82 -2.29
N ARG A 237 11.68 -22.46 -3.07
CA ARG A 237 11.04 -21.15 -3.02
C ARG A 237 9.71 -21.23 -2.29
N VAL A 238 9.65 -20.67 -1.09
CA VAL A 238 8.47 -20.71 -0.21
C VAL A 238 7.71 -19.39 -0.33
N TYR A 239 6.42 -19.45 -0.66
CA TYR A 239 5.58 -18.26 -0.71
C TYR A 239 5.16 -17.83 0.70
N LEU A 240 5.45 -16.59 1.07
CA LEU A 240 5.20 -16.08 2.43
C LEU A 240 3.82 -15.44 2.61
N GLY A 241 3.10 -15.18 1.52
CA GLY A 241 1.87 -14.38 1.58
C GLY A 241 2.14 -12.89 1.84
N GLY A 242 1.09 -12.13 2.11
CA GLY A 242 1.17 -10.68 2.31
C GLY A 242 1.57 -10.25 3.73
N LYS A 243 1.26 -11.06 4.75
CA LYS A 243 1.44 -10.73 6.16
C LYS A 243 1.99 -11.95 6.88
N ASN A 244 3.26 -11.93 7.25
CA ASN A 244 3.91 -13.09 7.84
C ASN A 244 5.16 -12.71 8.61
N THR A 245 5.53 -13.54 9.58
CA THR A 245 6.78 -13.45 10.34
C THR A 245 7.45 -14.82 10.28
N VAL A 246 8.72 -14.84 9.88
CA VAL A 246 9.49 -16.07 9.71
C VAL A 246 10.90 -15.91 10.25
N MET A 247 11.44 -17.00 10.80
CA MET A 247 12.88 -17.11 11.02
C MET A 247 13.57 -17.37 9.70
N VAL A 248 14.54 -16.53 9.37
CA VAL A 248 15.40 -16.68 8.20
C VAL A 248 16.80 -17.06 8.67
N ASN A 249 17.42 -18.04 8.00
CA ASN A 249 18.79 -18.46 8.32
C ASN A 249 19.81 -17.71 7.45
N ALA A 250 21.05 -17.62 7.94
CA ALA A 250 22.18 -17.14 7.15
C ALA A 250 22.25 -17.83 5.78
N GLY A 251 22.38 -17.13 4.66
CA GLY A 251 22.43 -17.65 3.29
C GLY A 251 21.06 -17.88 2.63
N GLU A 252 19.95 -17.55 3.29
CA GLU A 252 18.62 -17.57 2.69
C GLU A 252 18.26 -16.18 2.14
N ILE A 253 17.46 -16.16 1.06
CA ILE A 253 17.15 -14.92 0.33
C ILE A 253 15.67 -14.59 0.46
N LEU A 254 15.35 -13.41 0.95
CA LEU A 254 14.02 -12.83 0.81
C LEU A 254 13.90 -12.11 -0.52
N GLN A 255 12.95 -12.53 -1.34
CA GLN A 255 12.55 -11.85 -2.56
C GLN A 255 11.19 -11.18 -2.40
N ILE A 256 11.15 -9.87 -2.56
CA ILE A 256 9.92 -9.06 -2.58
C ILE A 256 9.69 -8.56 -4.00
N LEU A 257 8.53 -8.90 -4.56
CA LEU A 257 8.01 -8.36 -5.80
C LEU A 257 6.88 -7.40 -5.43
N THR A 258 7.11 -6.09 -5.56
CA THR A 258 6.06 -5.12 -5.23
C THR A 258 5.01 -5.03 -6.36
N PRO A 259 3.77 -4.62 -6.05
CA PRO A 259 2.72 -4.49 -7.05
C PRO A 259 3.03 -3.37 -8.05
N GLY A 260 2.53 -3.50 -9.28
CA GLY A 260 2.47 -2.40 -10.24
C GLY A 260 1.28 -1.46 -9.96
N GLY A 261 1.10 -0.45 -10.81
CA GLY A 261 -0.10 0.39 -10.85
C GLY A 261 -1.11 -0.09 -11.88
N GLY A 262 -2.38 0.25 -11.73
CA GLY A 262 -3.40 0.03 -12.77
C GLY A 262 -3.24 1.01 -13.94
N GLY A 263 -3.61 0.55 -15.14
CA GLY A 263 -3.67 1.41 -16.34
C GLY A 263 -4.99 2.20 -16.43
N PHE A 264 -5.02 3.19 -17.31
CA PHE A 264 -6.18 4.04 -17.56
C PHE A 264 -6.57 4.02 -19.05
N GLY A 265 -7.86 3.89 -19.34
CA GLY A 265 -8.37 3.84 -20.71
C GLY A 265 -8.12 2.49 -21.39
N SER A 266 -8.92 2.15 -22.40
CA SER A 266 -8.70 0.94 -23.21
C SER A 266 -7.34 1.00 -23.92
N PRO A 267 -6.53 -0.09 -23.88
CA PRO A 267 -5.27 -0.18 -24.63
C PRO A 267 -5.43 -0.12 -26.14
#